data_AF-A0A6C0JUX7-F1
#
_entry.id   AF-A0A6C0JUX7-F1
#
_cell.length_a   1.000
_cell.length_b   1.000
_cell.length_c   1.000
_cell.angle_alpha   90.00
_cell.angle_beta   90.00
_cell.angle_gamma   90.00
#
_symmetry.space_group_name_H-M   'P 1'
#
loop_
_entity.id
_entity.type
_entity.pdbx_description
1 polymer ?
#
loop_
_entity_poly.entity_id
_entity_poly.type
_entity_poly.pdbx_seq_one_letter_code
_entity_poly.pdbx_strand_id
1 'polypeptide(L)'
;MFINKNLILIAILFICFYYSIVIVPKIYKLGKFHKTCIISNDNIDVKTRGYNYFINDPNNSILNQCLVTQWNLIHVILFTFLTTFYPHYYIHFFIGGVLFEIFEYMFYDCEDYLDPIYNGIGIFLGLQISKLL
;
A
#
# COMPACT_ATOMS: atom_id res chain seq x y z
N MET A 1 -9.71 -10.88 30.59
CA MET A 1 -9.37 -11.67 29.40
C MET A 1 -8.36 -10.86 28.60
N PHE A 2 -7.06 -11.11 28.78
CA PHE A 2 -6.03 -10.38 28.02
C PHE A 2 -6.09 -10.86 26.58
N ILE A 3 -6.68 -10.07 25.69
CA ILE A 3 -6.55 -10.33 24.26
C ILE A 3 -5.06 -10.17 23.94
N ASN A 4 -4.43 -11.25 23.50
CA ASN A 4 -3.03 -11.25 23.15
C ASN A 4 -2.84 -10.29 21.98
N LYS A 5 -2.14 -9.16 22.19
CA LYS A 5 -1.90 -8.14 21.15
C LYS A 5 -1.31 -8.76 19.87
N ASN A 6 -0.51 -9.81 20.01
CA ASN A 6 0.05 -10.54 18.87
C ASN A 6 -1.04 -11.25 18.04
N LEU A 7 -2.11 -11.74 18.67
CA LEU A 7 -3.23 -12.36 17.96
C LEU A 7 -4.00 -11.33 17.12
N ILE A 8 -4.17 -10.11 17.64
CA ILE A 8 -4.79 -9.00 16.88
C ILE A 8 -3.91 -8.63 15.68
N LEU A 9 -2.60 -8.49 15.89
CA LEU A 9 -1.66 -8.19 14.81
C LEU A 9 -1.70 -9.27 13.71
N ILE A 10 -1.65 -10.54 14.10
CA ILE A 10 -1.75 -11.67 13.16
C ILE A 10 -3.08 -11.64 12.41
N ALA A 11 -4.19 -11.36 13.10
CA ALA A 11 -5.50 -11.25 12.46
C ALA A 11 -5.55 -10.11 11.44
N ILE A 12 -5.00 -8.93 11.77
CA ILE A 12 -4.92 -7.78 10.85
C ILE A 12 -4.08 -8.14 9.62
N LEU A 13 -2.87 -8.68 9.83
CA LEU A 13 -1.98 -9.08 8.74
C LEU A 13 -2.64 -10.16 7.87
N PHE A 14 -3.31 -11.14 8.47
CA PHE A 14 -4.02 -12.18 7.74
C PHE A 14 -5.19 -11.63 6.92
N ILE A 15 -5.97 -10.70 7.48
CA ILE A 15 -7.07 -10.05 6.75
C ILE A 15 -6.52 -9.23 5.57
N CYS A 16 -5.48 -8.43 5.79
CA CYS A 16 -4.83 -7.66 4.73
C CYS A 16 -4.31 -8.60 3.63
N PHE A 17 -3.59 -9.66 4.00
CA PHE A 17 -3.03 -10.62 3.05
C PHE A 17 -4.12 -11.40 2.29
N TYR A 18 -5.16 -11.86 2.99
CA TYR A 18 -6.29 -12.53 2.36
C TYR A 18 -7.06 -11.61 1.42
N TYR A 19 -7.29 -10.36 1.82
CA TYR A 19 -7.91 -9.34 0.97
C TYR A 19 -7.07 -9.15 -0.29
N SER A 20 -5.77 -8.92 -0.13
CA SER A 20 -4.86 -8.69 -1.22
C SER A 20 -4.68 -9.87 -2.19
N ILE A 21 -4.64 -11.12 -1.72
CA ILE A 21 -4.38 -12.28 -2.59
C ILE A 21 -5.66 -12.90 -3.13
N VAL A 22 -6.73 -12.93 -2.34
CA VAL A 22 -7.95 -13.68 -2.70
C VAL A 22 -9.02 -12.75 -3.23
N ILE A 23 -9.15 -11.55 -2.64
CA ILE A 23 -10.24 -10.64 -2.97
C ILE A 23 -9.82 -9.72 -4.12
N VAL A 24 -8.69 -9.01 -4.03
CA VAL A 24 -8.25 -8.05 -5.06
C VAL A 24 -8.17 -8.69 -6.46
N PRO A 25 -7.59 -9.90 -6.66
CA PRO A 25 -7.55 -10.52 -7.97
C PRO A 25 -8.93 -11.00 -8.43
N LYS A 26 -9.77 -11.54 -7.55
CA LYS A 26 -11.14 -11.95 -7.95
C LYS A 26 -12.02 -10.77 -8.29
N ILE A 27 -11.72 -9.62 -7.71
CA ILE A 27 -12.34 -8.35 -8.03
C ILE A 27 -11.38 -7.52 -8.91
N TYR A 28 -10.76 -8.12 -9.93
CA TYR A 28 -10.08 -7.43 -11.06
C TYR A 28 -10.98 -6.37 -11.80
N LYS A 29 -12.20 -6.13 -11.30
CA LYS A 29 -13.14 -5.04 -11.65
C LYS A 29 -13.33 -3.97 -10.56
N LEU A 30 -12.58 -4.00 -9.45
CA LEU A 30 -12.43 -2.85 -8.53
C LEU A 30 -11.60 -1.83 -9.32
N GLY A 31 -12.19 -0.79 -9.89
CA GLY A 31 -13.19 0.09 -9.31
C GLY A 31 -12.47 1.41 -9.06
N LYS A 32 -13.10 2.52 -9.44
CA LYS A 32 -12.61 3.92 -9.50
C LYS A 32 -11.62 4.35 -8.39
N PHE A 33 -11.66 3.69 -7.23
CA PHE A 33 -10.89 3.93 -6.03
C PHE A 33 -9.35 3.85 -6.19
N HIS A 34 -8.80 2.78 -6.77
CA HIS A 34 -7.34 2.67 -7.00
C HIS A 34 -6.83 3.70 -8.03
N LYS A 35 -7.76 4.23 -8.84
CA LYS A 35 -7.49 5.17 -9.93
C LYS A 35 -7.66 6.63 -9.54
N THR A 36 -8.06 6.91 -8.31
CA THR A 36 -8.24 8.28 -7.88
C THR A 36 -6.86 8.90 -7.65
N CYS A 37 -6.50 9.84 -8.52
CA CYS A 37 -5.33 10.66 -8.30
C CYS A 37 -5.64 11.72 -7.23
N ILE A 38 -4.77 11.85 -6.23
CA ILE A 38 -4.86 12.88 -5.19
C ILE A 38 -3.93 14.05 -5.57
N ILE A 39 -2.70 13.74 -5.97
CA ILE A 39 -1.70 14.73 -6.37
C ILE A 39 -1.19 14.39 -7.76
N SER A 40 -1.57 15.20 -8.75
CA SER A 40 -1.00 15.14 -10.10
C SER A 40 0.21 16.06 -10.22
N ASN A 41 1.14 15.68 -11.10
CA ASN A 41 2.24 16.51 -11.55
C ASN A 41 2.39 16.35 -13.07
N ASP A 42 1.85 17.33 -13.80
CA ASP A 42 1.76 17.30 -15.26
C ASP A 42 3.15 17.32 -15.94
N ASN A 43 4.21 17.65 -15.20
CA ASN A 43 5.58 17.76 -15.69
C ASN A 43 6.42 16.47 -15.52
N ILE A 44 5.91 15.46 -14.80
CA ILE A 44 6.65 14.22 -14.55
C ILE A 44 5.80 13.03 -15.02
N ASP A 45 6.32 12.30 -15.99
CA ASP A 45 5.79 11.00 -16.38
C ASP A 45 6.30 9.95 -15.37
N VAL A 46 5.51 9.72 -14.33
CA VAL A 46 5.77 8.79 -13.24
C VAL A 46 5.34 7.39 -13.68
N LYS A 47 6.12 6.78 -14.58
CA LYS A 47 5.96 5.38 -15.01
C LYS A 47 6.45 4.42 -13.93
N THR A 48 5.87 4.53 -12.74
CA THR A 48 6.22 3.69 -11.60
C THR A 48 5.25 2.54 -11.40
N ARG A 49 4.27 2.36 -12.28
CA ARG A 49 3.14 1.45 -12.06
C ARG A 49 3.07 0.39 -13.14
N GLY A 50 2.73 -0.83 -12.72
CA GLY A 50 2.54 -1.98 -13.60
C GLY A 50 1.43 -1.75 -14.64
N TYR A 51 1.45 -2.51 -15.73
CA TYR A 51 0.52 -2.31 -16.85
C TYR A 51 -0.94 -2.49 -16.44
N ASN A 52 -1.21 -3.47 -15.58
CA ASN A 52 -2.54 -3.77 -15.07
C ASN A 52 -2.95 -2.87 -13.90
N TYR A 53 -2.06 -2.02 -13.36
CA TYR A 53 -2.44 -1.00 -12.36
C TYR A 53 -3.57 -0.09 -12.91
N PHE A 54 -3.54 0.16 -14.21
CA PHE A 54 -4.46 1.09 -14.88
C PHE A 54 -5.85 0.51 -15.18
N ILE A 55 -6.06 -0.80 -15.04
CA ILE A 55 -7.26 -1.58 -15.44
C ILE A 55 -8.20 -0.80 -16.38
N ASN A 56 -7.75 -0.34 -17.57
CA ASN A 56 -8.54 0.10 -18.73
C ASN A 56 -7.87 1.10 -19.69
N ASP A 57 -6.73 1.73 -19.40
CA ASP A 57 -5.97 2.40 -20.47
C ASP A 57 -4.53 2.75 -20.03
N PRO A 58 -3.49 2.09 -20.55
CA PRO A 58 -2.09 2.48 -20.31
C PRO A 58 -1.76 3.89 -20.86
N ASN A 59 -2.60 4.43 -21.74
CA ASN A 59 -2.48 5.80 -22.26
C ASN A 59 -3.23 6.85 -21.40
N ASN A 60 -3.78 6.47 -20.24
CA ASN A 60 -4.40 7.43 -19.34
C ASN A 60 -3.34 8.31 -18.67
N SER A 61 -3.00 9.42 -19.34
CA SER A 61 -1.96 10.37 -18.93
C SER A 61 -2.12 10.88 -17.50
N ILE A 62 -3.36 10.93 -16.99
CA ILE A 62 -3.67 11.46 -15.65
C ILE A 62 -3.06 10.59 -14.54
N LEU A 63 -3.06 9.26 -14.70
CA LEU A 63 -2.48 8.35 -13.70
C LEU A 63 -0.96 8.23 -13.83
N ASN A 64 -0.43 8.32 -15.04
CA ASN A 64 1.03 8.40 -15.27
C ASN A 64 1.63 9.68 -14.70
N GLN A 65 0.86 10.76 -14.68
CA GLN A 65 1.25 12.02 -14.03
C GLN A 65 0.87 12.04 -12.55
N CYS A 66 0.30 10.97 -11.99
CA CYS A 66 -0.12 10.96 -10.60
C CYS A 66 1.04 10.61 -9.68
N LEU A 67 1.42 11.54 -8.79
CA LEU A 67 2.42 11.28 -7.78
C LEU A 67 1.83 10.40 -6.66
N VAL A 68 0.67 10.82 -6.13
CA VAL A 68 -0.01 10.19 -5.01
C VAL A 68 -1.41 9.75 -5.42
N THR A 69 -1.64 8.45 -5.44
CA THR A 69 -2.98 7.86 -5.60
C THR A 69 -3.66 7.68 -4.24
N GLN A 70 -4.97 7.43 -4.28
CA GLN A 70 -5.72 7.03 -3.10
C GLN A 70 -5.23 5.71 -2.49
N TRP A 71 -4.63 4.82 -3.29
CA TRP A 71 -4.00 3.59 -2.81
C TRP A 71 -2.74 3.89 -1.99
N ASN A 72 -1.86 4.75 -2.51
CA ASN A 72 -0.67 5.19 -1.79
C ASN A 72 -1.02 5.81 -0.42
N LEU A 73 -2.13 6.57 -0.33
CA LEU A 73 -2.59 7.14 0.94
C LEU A 73 -3.00 6.06 1.96
N ILE A 74 -3.61 4.96 1.51
CA ILE A 74 -4.02 3.85 2.39
C ILE A 74 -2.79 3.14 2.95
N HIS A 75 -1.77 2.94 2.13
CA HIS A 75 -0.47 2.45 2.59
C HIS A 75 0.09 3.33 3.70
N VAL A 76 0.16 4.66 3.51
CA VAL A 76 0.62 5.57 4.57
C VAL A 76 -0.19 5.38 5.86
N ILE A 77 -1.53 5.34 5.77
CA ILE A 77 -2.42 5.18 6.93
C ILE A 77 -2.20 3.84 7.62
N LEU A 78 -2.17 2.74 6.86
CA LEU A 78 -2.01 1.39 7.38
C LEU A 78 -0.68 1.23 8.10
N PHE A 79 0.42 1.64 7.47
CA PHE A 79 1.76 1.54 8.04
C PHE A 79 1.95 2.47 9.23
N THR A 80 1.31 3.65 9.24
CA THR A 80 1.25 4.51 10.43
C THR A 80 0.54 3.81 11.57
N PHE A 81 -0.62 3.22 11.32
CA PHE A 81 -1.39 2.50 12.34
C PHE A 81 -0.62 1.31 12.91
N LEU A 82 -0.13 0.42 12.04
CA LEU A 82 0.64 -0.77 12.45
C LEU A 82 1.86 -0.38 13.30
N THR A 83 2.61 0.63 12.86
CA THR A 83 3.85 1.02 13.54
C THR A 83 3.60 1.84 14.80
N THR A 84 2.46 2.55 14.91
CA THR A 84 2.05 3.22 16.14
C THR A 84 1.80 2.22 17.28
N PHE A 85 1.15 1.09 16.98
CA PHE A 85 0.80 0.09 18.00
C PHE A 85 1.85 -1.01 18.18
N TYR A 86 2.68 -1.26 17.16
CA TYR A 86 3.68 -2.32 17.15
C TYR A 86 5.04 -1.80 16.65
N PRO A 87 5.62 -0.78 17.29
CA PRO A 87 6.82 -0.08 16.81
C PRO A 87 8.03 -0.99 16.67
N HIS A 88 8.16 -2.05 17.48
CA HIS A 88 9.28 -2.99 17.42
C HIS A 88 9.31 -3.84 16.13
N TYR A 89 8.19 -3.92 15.40
CA TYR A 89 8.08 -4.72 14.17
C TYR A 89 8.25 -3.90 12.88
N TYR A 90 8.62 -2.62 12.96
CA TYR A 90 8.69 -1.72 11.80
C TYR A 90 9.48 -2.28 10.60
N ILE A 91 10.63 -2.93 10.82
CA ILE A 91 11.42 -3.56 9.75
C ILE A 91 10.64 -4.69 9.08
N HIS A 92 9.93 -5.50 9.87
CA HIS A 92 9.14 -6.62 9.36
C HIS A 92 7.97 -6.11 8.53
N PHE A 93 7.32 -5.02 8.97
CA PHE A 93 6.28 -4.38 8.17
C PHE A 93 6.86 -3.86 6.85
N PHE A 94 7.98 -3.13 6.88
CA PHE A 94 8.60 -2.61 5.66
C PHE A 94 8.95 -3.73 4.67
N ILE A 95 9.63 -4.78 5.13
CA ILE A 95 10.00 -5.93 4.29
C ILE A 95 8.75 -6.62 3.75
N GLY A 96 7.72 -6.81 4.60
CA GLY A 96 6.44 -7.39 4.18
C GLY A 96 5.76 -6.58 3.07
N GLY A 97 5.77 -5.24 3.18
CA GLY A 97 5.27 -4.34 2.14
C GLY A 97 6.05 -4.45 0.84
N VAL A 98 7.39 -4.46 0.89
CA VAL A 98 8.23 -4.63 -0.31
C VAL A 98 8.01 -5.99 -0.97
N LEU A 99 7.93 -7.07 -0.19
CA LEU A 99 7.64 -8.41 -0.72
C LEU A 99 6.25 -8.48 -1.34
N PHE A 100 5.30 -7.71 -0.83
CA PHE A 100 3.96 -7.61 -1.38
C PHE A 100 3.95 -6.95 -2.76
N GLU A 101 4.69 -5.84 -2.95
CA GLU A 101 4.85 -5.22 -4.28
C GLU A 101 5.55 -6.16 -5.29
N ILE A 102 6.57 -6.90 -4.85
CA ILE A 102 7.24 -7.90 -5.70
C ILE A 102 6.25 -9.00 -6.11
N PHE A 103 5.39 -9.43 -5.19
CA PHE A 103 4.36 -10.41 -5.50
C PHE A 103 3.34 -9.86 -6.51
N GLU A 104 2.87 -8.62 -6.35
CA GLU A 104 1.98 -7.99 -7.33
C GLU A 104 2.62 -7.88 -8.72
N TYR A 105 3.90 -7.50 -8.80
CA TYR A 105 4.66 -7.49 -10.05
C TYR A 105 4.72 -8.87 -10.71
N MET A 106 5.03 -9.91 -9.94
CA MET A 106 5.23 -11.27 -10.48
C MET A 106 3.94 -11.92 -10.98
N PHE A 107 2.81 -11.66 -10.34
CA PHE A 107 1.57 -12.39 -10.59
C PHE A 107 0.48 -11.57 -11.30
N TYR A 108 0.49 -10.25 -11.13
CA TYR A 108 -0.63 -9.40 -11.53
C TYR A 108 -0.22 -8.18 -12.37
N ASP A 109 1.07 -7.81 -12.41
CA ASP A 109 1.60 -6.63 -13.15
C ASP A 109 0.83 -5.36 -12.76
N CYS A 110 0.54 -5.22 -11.47
CA CYS A 110 -0.25 -4.13 -10.89
C CYS A 110 0.45 -3.48 -9.70
N GLU A 111 1.76 -3.60 -9.60
CA GLU A 111 2.60 -2.98 -8.58
C GLU A 111 2.67 -1.45 -8.73
N ASP A 112 3.07 -0.76 -7.66
CA ASP A 112 3.51 0.64 -7.69
C ASP A 112 4.90 0.76 -7.03
N TYR A 113 5.94 1.02 -7.82
CA TYR A 113 7.32 1.16 -7.31
C TYR A 113 7.48 2.31 -6.30
N LEU A 114 6.50 3.20 -6.16
CA LEU A 114 6.49 4.22 -5.10
C LEU A 114 5.90 3.74 -3.77
N ASP A 115 5.16 2.63 -3.74
CA ASP A 115 4.56 2.10 -2.51
C ASP A 115 5.58 1.82 -1.40
N PRO A 116 6.82 1.31 -1.66
CA PRO A 116 7.85 1.23 -0.64
C PRO A 116 8.17 2.59 0.03
N ILE A 117 8.14 3.69 -0.73
CA ILE A 117 8.38 5.04 -0.19
C ILE A 117 7.21 5.44 0.72
N TYR A 118 5.96 5.23 0.28
CA TYR A 118 4.77 5.54 1.06
C TYR A 118 4.65 4.69 2.33
N ASN A 119 5.01 3.41 2.25
CA ASN A 119 5.14 2.52 3.41
C ASN A 119 6.16 3.05 4.40
N GLY A 120 7.32 3.50 3.91
CA GLY A 120 8.36 4.13 4.72
C GLY A 120 7.89 5.41 5.42
N ILE A 121 7.14 6.27 4.72
CA ILE A 121 6.52 7.48 5.30
C ILE A 121 5.57 7.09 6.43
N GLY A 122 4.67 6.13 6.19
CA GLY A 122 3.74 5.65 7.21
C GLY A 122 4.46 5.08 8.44
N ILE A 123 5.48 4.25 8.23
CA ILE A 123 6.33 3.71 9.31
C ILE A 123 6.96 4.84 10.12
N PHE A 124 7.57 5.83 9.45
CA PHE A 124 8.20 6.96 10.12
C PHE A 124 7.20 7.72 10.99
N LEU A 125 6.03 8.06 10.44
CA LEU A 125 4.97 8.75 11.18
C LEU A 125 4.52 7.93 12.40
N GLY A 126 4.27 6.63 12.21
CA GLY A 126 3.85 5.74 13.28
C GLY A 126 4.89 5.62 14.41
N LEU A 127 6.18 5.59 14.07
CA LEU A 127 7.26 5.61 15.07
C LEU A 127 7.29 6.91 15.87
N GLN A 128 7.04 8.07 15.26
CA GLN A 128 6.99 9.34 16.00
C GLN A 128 5.77 9.39 16.91
N ILE A 129 4.60 8.96 16.44
CA ILE A 129 3.36 8.93 17.24
C ILE A 129 3.52 7.95 18.40
N SER A 130 4.12 6.78 18.18
CA SER A 130 4.37 5.79 19.22
C SER A 130 5.25 6.32 20.36
N LYS A 131 6.14 7.28 20.11
CA LYS A 131 6.96 7.91 21.17
C LYS A 131 6.16 8.87 22.06
N LEU A 132 4.99 9.31 21.60
CA LEU A 132 4.11 10.24 22.30
C LEU A 132 3.02 9.52 23.12
N LEU A 133 2.86 8.22 22.95
CA LEU A 133 1.90 7.35 23.64
C LEU A 133 2.56 6.57 24.77
#